data_AF-A0A531LRV6-F1
#
_entry.id   AF-A0A531LRV6-F1
#
_cell.length_a   1.000
_cell.length_b   1.000
_cell.length_c   1.000
_cell.angle_alpha   90.00
_cell.angle_beta   90.00
_cell.angle_gamma   90.00
#
_symmetry.space_group_name_H-M   'P 1'
#
loop_
_entity.id
_entity.type
_entity.pdbx_description
1 polymer ?
#
loop_
_entity_poly.entity_id
_entity_poly.type
_entity_poly.pdbx_seq_one_letter_code
_entity_poly.pdbx_strand_id
1 'polypeptide(L)' 'MSDLYIHRLAALIDKAAKTNEEAFGQAATRFADSLEGGGLVHLYGSGHSVLPVQEVFPRYGSYVGFNPLTDPRVMWH' A
#
# COMPACT_ATOMS: atom_id res chain seq x y z
N MET A 1 -23.34 18.61 -2.66
CA MET A 1 -22.19 18.10 -3.46
C MET A 1 -21.24 17.30 -2.59
N SER A 2 -20.62 17.87 -1.55
CA SER A 2 -19.77 17.15 -0.59
C SER A 2 -20.47 15.94 0.04
N ASP A 3 -21.74 16.12 0.43
CA ASP A 3 -22.56 15.09 1.06
C ASP A 3 -22.72 13.81 0.22
N LEU A 4 -22.82 13.96 -1.11
CA LEU A 4 -22.94 12.84 -2.06
C LEU A 4 -21.61 12.06 -2.18
N TYR A 5 -20.49 12.76 -2.27
CA TYR A 5 -19.19 12.15 -2.52
C TYR A 5 -18.56 11.57 -1.25
N ILE A 6 -18.59 12.30 -0.13
CA ILE A 6 -17.93 11.87 1.11
C ILE A 6 -18.59 10.62 1.69
N HIS A 7 -19.92 10.59 1.80
CA HIS A 7 -20.62 9.41 2.31
C HIS A 7 -20.39 8.18 1.43
N ARG A 8 -20.35 8.37 0.10
CA ARG A 8 -20.10 7.28 -0.83
C ARG A 8 -18.66 6.76 -0.74
N LEU A 9 -17.68 7.64 -0.60
CA LEU A 9 -16.29 7.25 -0.37
C LEU A 9 -16.13 6.48 0.94
N ALA A 10 -16.74 6.95 2.04
CA ALA A 10 -16.71 6.26 3.32
C ALA A 10 -17.31 4.84 3.22
N ALA A 11 -18.44 4.69 2.54
CA ALA A 11 -19.06 3.38 2.31
C ALA A 11 -18.18 2.44 1.46
N LEU A 12 -17.49 2.97 0.45
CA LEU A 12 -16.55 2.19 -0.36
C LEU A 12 -15.34 1.73 0.45
N ILE A 13 -14.79 2.60 1.30
CA ILE A 13 -13.67 2.28 2.19
C ILE A 13 -14.06 1.19 3.19
N ASP A 14 -15.21 1.31 3.85
CA ASP A 14 -15.71 0.30 4.80
C ASP A 14 -15.91 -1.06 4.12
N LYS A 15 -16.51 -1.07 2.93
CA LYS A 15 -16.67 -2.29 2.13
C LYS A 15 -15.32 -2.91 1.77
N ALA A 16 -14.37 -2.10 1.31
CA ALA A 16 -13.04 -2.57 0.94
C ALA A 16 -12.28 -3.13 2.14
N ALA A 17 -12.39 -2.50 3.32
CA ALA A 17 -11.78 -2.99 4.56
C ALA A 17 -12.30 -4.40 4.92
N LYS A 18 -13.63 -4.57 4.95
CA LYS A 18 -14.27 -5.86 5.27
C LYS A 18 -13.95 -6.94 4.25
N THR A 19 -13.98 -6.59 2.96
CA THR A 19 -13.77 -7.57 1.87
C THR A 19 -12.33 -8.09 1.85
N ASN A 20 -11.37 -7.27 2.29
CA ASN A 20 -9.94 -7.60 2.19
C ASN A 20 -9.29 -7.95 3.54
N GLU A 21 -10.05 -8.07 4.62
CA GLU A 21 -9.51 -8.31 5.97
C GLU A 21 -8.57 -9.51 6.04
N GLU A 22 -9.00 -10.65 5.48
CA GLU A 22 -8.18 -11.86 5.43
C GLU A 22 -6.91 -11.66 4.59
N ALA A 23 -7.03 -11.02 3.42
CA ALA A 23 -5.91 -10.76 2.53
C ALA A 23 -4.88 -9.82 3.17
N PHE A 24 -5.31 -8.84 3.96
CA PHE A 24 -4.42 -7.98 4.73
C PHE A 24 -3.67 -8.75 5.80
N GLY A 25 -4.35 -9.66 6.52
CA GLY A 25 -3.69 -10.55 7.48
C GLY A 25 -2.62 -11.41 6.82
N GLN A 26 -2.94 -12.06 5.70
CA GLN A 26 -1.98 -12.89 4.96
C GLN A 26 -0.78 -12.09 4.44
N ALA A 27 -1.01 -10.88 3.91
CA ALA A 27 0.06 -10.00 3.44
C ALA A 27 0.97 -9.56 4.59
N ALA A 28 0.38 -9.18 5.74
CA ALA A 28 1.13 -8.77 6.93
C ALA A 28 2.02 -9.90 7.45
N THR A 29 1.52 -11.14 7.53
CA THR A 29 2.32 -12.30 7.93
C THR A 29 3.48 -12.52 6.98
N ARG A 30 3.25 -12.53 5.66
CA ARG A 30 4.33 -12.71 4.67
C ARG A 30 5.40 -11.63 4.75
N PHE A 31 5.00 -10.39 5.02
CA PHE A 31 5.94 -9.29 5.21
C PHE A 31 6.77 -9.49 6.48
N ALA A 32 6.13 -9.85 7.59
CA ALA A 32 6.82 -10.14 8.86
C ALA A 32 7.83 -11.29 8.70
N ASP A 33 7.40 -12.42 8.12
CA ASP A 33 8.27 -13.59 7.89
C ASP A 33 9.47 -13.24 7.01
N SER A 34 9.24 -12.47 5.94
CA SER A 34 10.31 -12.03 5.05
C SER A 34 11.33 -11.15 5.77
N LEU A 35 10.88 -10.26 6.65
CA LEU A 35 11.76 -9.34 7.38
C LEU A 35 12.49 -10.05 8.53
N GLU A 36 11.83 -10.98 9.22
CA GLU A 36 12.46 -11.84 10.23
C GLU A 36 13.58 -12.70 9.62
N GLY A 37 13.36 -13.21 8.40
CA GLY A 37 14.37 -13.93 7.63
C GLY A 37 15.52 -13.07 7.08
N GLY A 38 15.58 -11.77 7.41
CA GLY A 38 16.58 -10.83 6.91
C GLY A 38 16.39 -10.40 5.45
N GLY A 39 15.22 -10.67 4.88
CA GLY A 39 14.83 -10.25 3.53
C GLY A 39 14.27 -8.82 3.48
N LEU A 40 13.77 -8.44 2.30
CA LEU A 40 13.18 -7.13 2.02
C LEU A 40 11.76 -7.31 1.46
N VAL A 41 10.90 -6.33 1.69
CA VAL A 41 9.59 -6.24 1.01
C VAL A 41 9.70 -5.21 -0.10
N HIS A 42 9.69 -5.70 -1.34
CA HIS A 42 9.74 -4.85 -2.52
C HIS A 42 8.37 -4.23 -2.82
N LEU A 43 8.35 -2.92 -3.00
CA LEU A 43 7.14 -2.16 -3.30
C LEU A 43 7.23 -1.63 -4.73
N TYR A 44 6.24 -1.90 -5.57
CA TYR A 44 6.24 -1.47 -6.96
C TYR A 44 4.85 -1.03 -7.40
N GLY A 45 4.81 -0.02 -8.28
CA GLY A 45 3.59 0.42 -8.95
C GLY A 45 3.91 1.27 -10.16
N SER A 46 3.18 1.05 -11.26
CA SER A 46 3.27 1.84 -12.49
C SER A 46 2.18 2.91 -12.54
N GLY A 47 2.44 4.02 -13.23
CA GLY A 47 1.48 5.12 -13.34
C GLY A 47 1.12 5.70 -11.98
N HIS A 48 -0.18 5.92 -11.74
CA HIS A 48 -0.68 6.38 -10.43
C HIS A 48 -0.52 5.34 -9.31
N SER A 49 -0.29 4.06 -9.63
CA SER A 49 -0.04 3.02 -8.62
C SER A 49 1.32 3.17 -7.92
N VAL A 50 2.17 4.11 -8.34
CA VAL A 50 3.36 4.49 -7.56
C VAL A 50 3.00 5.26 -6.28
N LEU A 51 1.81 5.87 -6.19
CA LEU A 51 1.40 6.66 -5.03
C LEU A 51 1.37 5.83 -3.72
N PRO A 52 0.78 4.62 -3.66
CA PRO A 52 0.92 3.75 -2.50
C PRO A 52 2.36 3.41 -2.12
N VAL A 53 3.26 3.27 -3.10
CA VAL A 53 4.68 3.01 -2.82
C VAL A 53 5.31 4.21 -2.10
N GLN A 54 5.04 5.41 -2.59
CA GLN A 54 5.53 6.67 -2.01
C GLN A 54 4.93 6.95 -0.63
N GLU A 55 3.67 6.57 -0.40
CA GLU A 55 3.01 6.66 0.91
C GLU A 55 3.67 5.74 1.94
N VAL A 56 4.15 4.56 1.51
CA VAL A 56 4.83 3.63 2.41
C VAL A 56 6.29 4.04 2.65
N PHE A 57 7.01 4.54 1.63
CA PHE A 57 8.40 4.96 1.75
C PHE A 57 8.77 6.08 0.75
N PRO A 58 9.55 7.10 1.17
CA PRO A 58 10.12 7.33 2.50
C PRO A 58 9.14 8.11 3.40
N ARG A 59 8.62 7.47 4.46
CA ARG A 59 7.68 8.09 5.41
C ARG A 59 8.14 7.92 6.86
N TYR A 60 7.94 8.95 7.68
CA TYR A 60 8.06 8.81 9.14
C TYR A 60 7.00 7.83 9.67
N GLY A 61 7.45 6.82 10.42
CA GLY A 61 6.59 5.69 10.81
C GLY A 61 6.50 4.58 9.75
N SER A 62 7.37 4.58 8.75
CA SER A 62 7.63 3.41 7.91
C SER A 62 8.46 2.36 8.67
N TYR A 63 8.53 1.14 8.13
CA TYR A 63 9.24 0.02 8.73
C TYR A 63 10.54 -0.28 7.96
N VAL A 64 11.60 -0.65 8.68
CA VAL A 64 12.90 -0.99 8.07
C VAL A 64 12.74 -2.25 7.22
N GLY A 65 13.25 -2.22 5.99
CA GLY A 65 13.19 -3.34 5.05
C GLY A 65 12.11 -3.23 3.98
N PHE A 66 11.25 -2.20 4.04
CA PHE A 66 10.48 -1.77 2.87
C PHE A 66 11.39 -1.12 1.83
N ASN A 67 11.41 -1.68 0.63
CA ASN A 67 12.32 -1.32 -0.44
C ASN A 67 11.55 -0.89 -1.71
N PRO A 68 11.37 0.42 -1.96
CA PRO A 68 10.65 0.89 -3.12
C PRO A 68 11.43 0.63 -4.42
N LEU A 69 10.77 0.02 -5.40
CA LEU A 69 11.27 -0.12 -6.75
C LEU A 69 10.59 0.94 -7.61
N THR A 70 11.26 2.07 -7.78
CA THR A 70 10.73 3.22 -8.49
C THR A 70 11.57 3.49 -9.74
N ASP A 71 10.91 3.55 -10.90
CA ASP A 71 11.53 3.94 -12.17
C ASP A 71 10.67 5.04 -12.80
N PRO A 72 11.19 6.28 -12.92
CA PRO A 72 10.44 7.39 -13.49
C PRO A 72 9.81 7.07 -14.84
N ARG A 73 10.43 6.23 -15.67
CA ARG A 73 9.94 5.88 -17.02
C ARG A 73 8.61 5.14 -17.02
N VAL A 74 8.23 4.50 -15.92
CA VAL A 74 6.97 3.73 -15.79
C VAL A 74 6.02 4.34 -14.76
N MET A 75 6.31 5.56 -14.29
CA MET A 75 5.40 6.34 -13.44
C MET A 75 4.31 7.03 -14.29
N TRP A 76 3.66 8.08 -13.77
CA TRP A 76 2.50 8.78 -14.32
C TRP A 76 2.79 9.69 -15.54
N HIS A 77 3.73 9.30 -16.39
CA HIS A 77 4.00 9.98 -17.66
C HIS A 77 2.99 9.61 -18.74
#